data_AF-A0A4Y2F134-F1
#
_entry.id   AF-A0A4Y2F134-F1
#
_cell.length_a   1.000
_cell.length_b   1.000
_cell.length_c   1.000
_cell.angle_alpha   90.00
_cell.angle_beta   90.00
_cell.angle_gamma   90.00
#
_symmetry.space_group_name_H-M   'P 1'
#
loop_
_entity.id
_entity.type
_entity.pdbx_description
1 polymer ?
#
loop_
_entity_poly.entity_id
_entity_poly.type
_entity_poly.pdbx_seq_one_letter_code
_entity_poly.pdbx_strand_id
1 'polypeptide(L)'
;MGKRKFGPFSGQRIESTSKRNNFPTYFTIQRISTSNETFHNVSPFLVEKGITNSVGEVKSTKKLRCGDLLVEVESPKQAKQIAKLNSLSTIPVTVNPHATLNSSKGVISCGELLNESVEKITEELSSQGVTHVRRITIRRDGQLLNTKHLILTFDSAKLPEHIKAGYMRLSVRTYIPNPLRCFKCQRFGHSKTSCRGTLTCARCAEVGHESTDCTRAEKCVNCKGEHTSFSRNCSAWKQEKEIISTKIKKADFISGSKKTNKISDT
;
A
#
# COMPACT_ATOMS: atom_id res chain seq x y z
N MET A 1 41.08 -49.05 -15.48
CA MET A 1 40.48 -48.24 -14.40
C MET A 1 40.31 -46.80 -14.88
N GLY A 2 39.03 -46.38 -15.01
CA GLY A 2 38.47 -45.02 -15.17
C GLY A 2 39.22 -43.90 -15.91
N LYS A 3 38.85 -43.65 -17.18
CA LYS A 3 39.15 -42.37 -17.87
C LYS A 3 38.28 -41.24 -17.30
N ARG A 4 38.90 -40.12 -16.93
CA ARG A 4 38.24 -38.86 -16.54
C ARG A 4 37.36 -38.33 -17.68
N LYS A 5 36.08 -38.07 -17.41
CA LYS A 5 35.21 -37.26 -18.27
C LYS A 5 35.00 -35.91 -17.60
N PHE A 6 35.59 -34.86 -18.17
CA PHE A 6 35.17 -33.49 -17.91
C PHE A 6 33.83 -33.29 -18.63
N GLY A 7 32.73 -33.31 -17.88
CA GLY A 7 31.43 -32.90 -18.39
C GLY A 7 31.42 -31.40 -18.63
N PRO A 8 30.75 -30.90 -19.69
CA PRO A 8 30.61 -29.47 -19.88
C PRO A 8 29.72 -28.93 -18.74
N PHE A 9 30.29 -28.03 -17.94
CA PHE A 9 29.52 -27.12 -17.09
C PHE A 9 28.69 -26.21 -18.02
N SER A 10 27.54 -26.72 -18.47
CA SER A 10 26.48 -25.90 -19.03
C SER A 10 25.79 -25.20 -17.87
N GLY A 11 26.44 -24.15 -17.37
CA GLY A 11 25.77 -23.13 -16.58
C GLY A 11 24.73 -22.47 -17.47
N GLN A 12 23.55 -23.08 -17.57
CA GLN A 12 22.38 -22.37 -18.06
C GLN A 12 22.16 -21.20 -17.11
N ARG A 13 22.61 -20.03 -17.57
CA ARG A 13 22.17 -18.74 -17.07
C ARG A 13 20.67 -18.73 -17.29
N ILE A 14 19.91 -19.10 -16.25
CA ILE A 14 18.49 -18.82 -16.21
C ILE A 14 18.42 -17.29 -16.08
N GLU A 15 18.48 -16.60 -17.21
CA GLU A 15 17.91 -15.27 -17.36
C GLU A 15 16.40 -15.44 -17.22
N SER A 16 15.94 -15.63 -15.99
CA SER A 16 14.56 -15.35 -15.62
C SER A 16 14.40 -13.84 -15.57
N THR A 17 14.63 -13.16 -16.68
CA THR A 17 13.87 -11.96 -17.00
C THR A 17 12.48 -12.44 -17.40
N SER A 18 11.76 -13.06 -16.46
CA SER A 18 10.32 -13.17 -16.56
C SER A 18 9.85 -11.73 -16.68
N LYS A 19 9.55 -11.29 -17.91
CA LYS A 19 8.97 -9.98 -18.17
C LYS A 19 7.73 -9.93 -17.30
N ARG A 20 7.84 -9.26 -16.15
CA ARG A 20 6.72 -9.06 -15.25
C ARG A 20 5.78 -8.19 -16.07
N ASN A 21 4.70 -8.79 -16.57
CA ASN A 21 3.60 -8.04 -17.16
C ASN A 21 2.87 -7.34 -16.02
N ASN A 22 3.54 -6.35 -15.42
CA ASN A 22 2.97 -5.51 -14.41
C ASN A 22 2.21 -4.41 -15.16
N PHE A 23 0.89 -4.46 -15.07
CA PHE A 23 0.01 -3.42 -15.58
C PHE A 23 -0.80 -2.88 -14.41
N PRO A 24 -1.18 -1.58 -14.41
CA PRO A 24 -2.07 -1.07 -13.40
C PRO A 24 -3.39 -1.84 -13.42
N THR A 25 -3.81 -2.32 -12.25
CA THR A 25 -5.02 -3.13 -12.06
C THR A 25 -6.17 -2.28 -11.54
N TYR A 26 -5.88 -1.23 -10.80
CA TYR A 26 -6.88 -0.33 -10.23
C TYR A 26 -6.84 1.03 -10.92
N PHE A 27 -7.99 1.52 -11.37
CA PHE A 27 -8.13 2.83 -12.00
C PHE A 27 -9.21 3.64 -11.31
N THR A 28 -8.99 4.95 -11.21
CA THR A 28 -10.00 5.92 -10.78
C THR A 28 -10.57 6.63 -12.00
N ILE A 29 -11.89 6.60 -12.15
CA ILE A 29 -12.62 7.37 -13.16
C ILE A 29 -13.28 8.57 -12.47
N GLN A 30 -12.91 9.75 -12.92
CA GLN A 30 -13.40 11.04 -12.42
C GLN A 30 -14.22 11.70 -13.51
N ARG A 31 -15.35 12.30 -13.14
CA ARG A 31 -16.18 13.05 -14.09
C ARG A 31 -15.54 14.41 -14.37
N ILE A 32 -15.47 14.79 -15.64
CA ILE A 32 -15.12 16.16 -16.02
C ILE A 32 -16.43 16.97 -15.99
N SER A 33 -16.52 17.95 -15.10
CA SER A 33 -17.69 18.83 -14.99
C SER A 33 -17.28 20.21 -14.53
N THR A 34 -17.92 21.24 -15.09
CA THR A 34 -17.74 22.64 -14.69
C THR A 34 -18.45 22.98 -13.38
N SER A 35 -19.39 22.15 -12.94
CA SER A 35 -20.17 22.32 -11.71
C SER A 35 -19.78 21.31 -10.61
N ASN A 36 -18.60 20.69 -10.71
CA ASN A 36 -18.07 19.71 -9.76
C ASN A 36 -19.02 18.50 -9.54
N GLU A 37 -19.73 18.10 -10.58
CA GLU A 37 -20.60 16.92 -10.53
C GLU A 37 -19.79 15.62 -10.43
N THR A 38 -20.38 14.63 -9.76
CA THR A 38 -19.79 13.30 -9.55
C THR A 38 -20.74 12.21 -10.05
N PHE A 39 -20.37 10.93 -9.84
CA PHE A 39 -21.25 9.79 -10.11
C PHE A 39 -22.30 9.55 -9.01
N HIS A 40 -22.49 10.49 -8.07
CA HIS A 40 -23.53 10.34 -7.04
C HIS A 40 -24.94 10.26 -7.63
N ASN A 41 -25.22 11.06 -8.66
CA ASN A 41 -26.52 11.18 -9.30
C ASN A 41 -26.61 10.43 -10.63
N VAL A 42 -25.59 9.61 -10.95
CA VAL A 42 -25.56 8.82 -12.18
C VAL A 42 -26.11 7.43 -11.88
N SER A 43 -27.00 6.94 -12.74
CA SER A 43 -27.57 5.60 -12.60
C SER A 43 -26.46 4.53 -12.62
N PRO A 44 -26.45 3.59 -11.65
CA PRO A 44 -25.46 2.52 -11.60
C PRO A 44 -25.50 1.64 -12.86
N PHE A 45 -26.68 1.44 -13.46
CA PHE A 45 -26.84 0.67 -14.70
C PHE A 45 -26.22 1.37 -15.92
N LEU A 46 -26.22 2.72 -15.94
CA LEU A 46 -25.55 3.48 -17.01
C LEU A 46 -24.03 3.37 -16.87
N VAL A 47 -23.52 3.43 -15.63
CA VAL A 47 -22.10 3.23 -15.34
C VAL A 47 -21.65 1.84 -15.78
N GLU A 48 -22.38 0.80 -15.39
CA GLU A 48 -22.09 -0.59 -15.76
C GLU A 48 -22.10 -0.78 -17.28
N LYS A 49 -23.17 -0.37 -17.97
CA LYS A 49 -23.23 -0.45 -19.44
C LYS A 49 -22.11 0.33 -20.11
N GLY A 50 -21.79 1.53 -19.62
CA GLY A 50 -20.69 2.35 -20.16
C GLY A 50 -19.34 1.64 -20.05
N ILE A 51 -19.03 1.08 -18.88
CA ILE A 51 -17.77 0.37 -18.65
C ILE A 51 -17.73 -0.91 -19.49
N THR A 52 -18.79 -1.72 -19.48
CA THR A 52 -18.86 -2.98 -20.22
C THR A 52 -18.73 -2.76 -21.73
N ASN A 53 -19.37 -1.72 -22.29
CA ASN A 53 -19.26 -1.40 -23.71
C ASN A 53 -17.85 -0.94 -24.11
N SER A 54 -17.16 -0.21 -23.23
CA SER A 54 -15.84 0.36 -23.56
C SER A 54 -14.65 -0.56 -23.25
N VAL A 55 -14.75 -1.35 -22.18
CA VAL A 55 -13.64 -2.15 -21.61
C VAL A 55 -13.99 -3.65 -21.52
N GLY A 56 -15.25 -4.02 -21.69
CA GLY A 56 -15.75 -5.36 -21.41
C GLY A 56 -16.04 -5.57 -19.92
N GLU A 57 -16.35 -6.81 -19.55
CA GLU A 57 -16.63 -7.16 -18.16
C GLU A 57 -15.35 -7.04 -17.30
N VAL A 58 -15.40 -6.14 -16.32
CA VAL A 58 -14.31 -5.85 -15.39
C VAL A 58 -14.52 -6.58 -14.07
N LYS A 59 -13.44 -6.80 -13.30
CA LYS A 59 -13.51 -7.56 -12.04
C LYS A 59 -14.41 -6.91 -11.00
N SER A 60 -14.30 -5.60 -10.86
CA SER A 60 -15.20 -4.84 -9.99
C SER A 60 -15.25 -3.36 -10.36
N THR A 61 -16.42 -2.77 -10.10
CA THR A 61 -16.64 -1.33 -10.14
C THR A 61 -17.23 -0.90 -8.81
N LYS A 62 -16.63 0.09 -8.15
CA LYS A 62 -17.06 0.59 -6.84
C LYS A 62 -17.10 2.11 -6.83
N LYS A 63 -18.18 2.70 -6.32
CA LYS A 63 -18.23 4.13 -6.08
C LYS A 63 -17.45 4.48 -4.81
N LEU A 64 -16.53 5.43 -4.91
CA LEU A 64 -15.75 5.97 -3.79
C LEU A 64 -16.57 7.00 -3.01
N ARG A 65 -16.12 7.33 -1.79
CA ARG A 65 -16.77 8.35 -0.95
C ARG A 65 -16.71 9.76 -1.54
N CYS A 66 -15.73 10.03 -2.40
CA CYS A 66 -15.64 11.28 -3.15
C CYS A 66 -16.65 11.36 -4.32
N GLY A 67 -17.34 10.27 -4.66
CA GLY A 67 -18.24 10.20 -5.79
C GLY A 67 -17.58 9.74 -7.10
N ASP A 68 -16.28 9.50 -7.11
CA ASP A 68 -15.54 8.89 -8.24
C ASP A 68 -15.79 7.36 -8.31
N LEU A 69 -15.41 6.75 -9.42
CA LEU A 69 -15.46 5.29 -9.58
C LEU A 69 -14.07 4.69 -9.46
N LEU A 70 -13.96 3.60 -8.71
CA LEU A 70 -12.82 2.70 -8.67
C LEU A 70 -13.15 1.47 -9.53
N VAL A 71 -12.34 1.23 -10.55
CA VAL A 71 -12.48 0.07 -11.45
C VAL A 71 -11.26 -0.83 -11.31
N GLU A 72 -11.51 -2.13 -11.11
CA GLU A 72 -10.48 -3.18 -11.09
C GLU A 72 -10.54 -3.98 -12.39
N VAL A 73 -9.46 -3.96 -13.18
CA VAL A 73 -9.35 -4.69 -14.45
C VAL A 73 -8.62 -6.02 -14.28
N GLU A 74 -8.88 -6.99 -15.16
CA GLU A 74 -8.30 -8.33 -15.07
C GLU A 74 -7.14 -8.58 -16.02
N SER A 75 -7.05 -7.80 -17.10
CA SER A 75 -6.11 -8.05 -18.18
C SER A 75 -5.34 -6.80 -18.62
N PRO A 76 -4.12 -6.97 -19.18
CA PRO A 76 -3.38 -5.86 -19.77
C PRO A 76 -4.13 -5.18 -20.92
N LYS A 77 -4.99 -5.93 -21.64
CA LYS A 77 -5.82 -5.40 -22.72
C LYS A 77 -6.83 -4.39 -22.16
N GLN A 78 -7.54 -4.76 -21.10
CA GLN A 78 -8.47 -3.88 -20.40
C GLN A 78 -7.76 -2.65 -19.81
N ALA A 79 -6.59 -2.83 -19.19
CA ALA A 79 -5.81 -1.72 -18.65
C ALA A 79 -5.44 -0.69 -19.73
N LYS A 80 -5.08 -1.15 -20.93
CA LYS A 80 -4.80 -0.27 -22.08
C LYS A 80 -6.06 0.40 -22.63
N GLN A 81 -7.21 -0.27 -22.60
CA GLN A 81 -8.49 0.28 -23.06
C GLN A 81 -9.02 1.34 -22.09
N ILE A 82 -9.09 1.03 -20.80
CA ILE A 82 -9.62 1.94 -19.78
C ILE A 82 -8.76 3.21 -19.64
N ALA A 83 -7.44 3.10 -19.81
CA ALA A 83 -6.54 4.25 -19.76
C ALA A 83 -6.76 5.26 -20.91
N LYS A 84 -7.43 4.85 -22.00
CA LYS A 84 -7.77 5.70 -23.15
C LYS A 84 -9.22 6.21 -23.09
N LEU A 85 -9.96 5.85 -22.04
CA LEU A 85 -11.36 6.19 -21.90
C LEU A 85 -11.51 7.68 -21.54
N ASN A 86 -12.17 8.43 -22.41
CA ASN A 86 -12.41 9.86 -22.21
C ASN A 86 -13.90 10.17 -21.97
N SER A 87 -14.78 9.20 -22.17
CA SER A 87 -16.21 9.31 -21.86
C SER A 87 -16.79 7.97 -21.42
N LEU A 88 -17.78 8.02 -20.53
CA LEU A 88 -18.67 6.92 -20.19
C LEU A 88 -20.06 7.24 -20.72
N SER A 89 -20.44 6.60 -21.82
CA SER A 89 -21.62 6.99 -22.60
C SER A 89 -21.52 8.46 -23.04
N THR A 90 -22.39 9.34 -22.52
CA THR A 90 -22.37 10.79 -22.81
C THR A 90 -21.60 11.61 -21.78
N ILE A 91 -21.10 10.98 -20.70
CA ILE A 91 -20.45 11.68 -19.60
C ILE A 91 -18.94 11.76 -19.87
N PRO A 92 -18.34 12.96 -19.99
CA PRO A 92 -16.90 13.08 -20.14
C PRO A 92 -16.17 12.72 -18.84
N VAL A 93 -15.07 11.98 -18.94
CA VAL A 93 -14.33 11.46 -17.80
C VAL A 93 -12.82 11.57 -17.99
N THR A 94 -12.09 11.58 -16.88
CA THR A 94 -10.64 11.36 -16.83
C THR A 94 -10.38 10.06 -16.08
N VAL A 95 -9.49 9.23 -16.64
CA VAL A 95 -9.09 7.97 -16.03
C VAL A 95 -7.61 8.00 -15.67
N ASN A 96 -7.30 7.66 -14.42
CA ASN A 96 -5.93 7.57 -13.93
C ASN A 96 -5.71 6.25 -13.18
N PRO A 97 -4.52 5.63 -13.27
CA PRO A 97 -4.14 4.57 -12.35
C PRO A 97 -4.31 5.03 -10.89
N HIS A 98 -4.93 4.20 -10.07
CA HIS A 98 -5.10 4.53 -8.65
C HIS A 98 -3.74 4.61 -7.97
N ALA A 99 -3.45 5.74 -7.32
CA ALA A 99 -2.12 6.08 -6.82
C ALA A 99 -1.52 5.07 -5.82
N THR A 100 -2.34 4.49 -4.94
CA THR A 100 -1.85 3.59 -3.88
C THR A 100 -2.18 2.11 -4.08
N LEU A 101 -3.34 1.76 -4.64
CA LEU A 101 -3.77 0.37 -4.82
C LEU A 101 -2.95 -0.42 -5.84
N ASN A 102 -2.23 0.25 -6.74
CA ASN A 102 -1.29 -0.37 -7.67
C ASN A 102 0.12 -0.56 -7.09
N SER A 103 0.30 -0.29 -5.80
CA SER A 103 1.58 -0.42 -5.11
C SER A 103 1.45 -1.30 -3.88
N SER A 104 2.55 -1.96 -3.52
CA SER A 104 2.65 -2.75 -2.30
C SER A 104 3.89 -2.31 -1.51
N LYS A 105 3.88 -2.55 -0.19
CA LYS A 105 5.00 -2.19 0.69
C LYS A 105 5.52 -3.40 1.44
N GLY A 106 6.82 -3.62 1.33
CA GLY A 106 7.54 -4.70 1.98
C GLY A 106 8.62 -4.20 2.93
N VAL A 107 9.02 -5.05 3.87
CA VAL A 107 10.15 -4.83 4.77
C VAL A 107 11.19 -5.90 4.50
N ILE A 108 12.42 -5.46 4.21
CA ILE A 108 13.61 -6.29 4.23
C ILE A 108 14.45 -5.97 5.45
N SER A 109 15.26 -6.93 5.89
CA SER A 109 16.18 -6.77 7.02
C SER A 109 17.56 -7.25 6.58
N CYS A 110 18.51 -6.33 6.44
CA CYS A 110 19.83 -6.63 5.89
C CYS A 110 20.87 -5.65 6.48
N GLY A 111 21.88 -6.20 7.15
CA GLY A 111 22.90 -5.41 7.84
C GLY A 111 23.93 -4.81 6.89
N GLU A 112 24.16 -5.50 5.77
CA GLU A 112 25.10 -5.14 4.71
C GLU A 112 24.65 -3.87 3.99
N LEU A 113 23.34 -3.61 3.94
CA LEU A 113 22.75 -2.37 3.41
C LEU A 113 22.64 -1.27 4.47
N LEU A 114 23.25 -1.38 5.66
CA LEU A 114 23.10 -0.37 6.72
C LEU A 114 23.70 0.98 6.34
N ASN A 115 24.87 0.94 5.70
CA ASN A 115 25.66 2.12 5.35
C ASN A 115 25.41 2.62 3.93
N GLU A 116 24.69 1.84 3.12
CA GLU A 116 24.28 2.23 1.77
C GLU A 116 23.22 3.34 1.80
N SER A 117 23.33 4.30 0.88
CA SER A 117 22.33 5.38 0.75
C SER A 117 21.00 4.83 0.24
N VAL A 118 19.89 5.45 0.64
CA VAL A 118 18.56 4.98 0.20
C VAL A 118 18.36 5.21 -1.30
N GLU A 119 19.01 6.22 -1.86
CA GLU A 119 19.05 6.55 -3.27
C GLU A 119 19.73 5.42 -4.06
N LYS A 120 20.92 4.98 -3.61
CA LYS A 120 21.65 3.89 -4.27
C LYS A 120 20.88 2.57 -4.21
N ILE A 121 20.30 2.25 -3.06
CA ILE A 121 19.47 1.04 -2.91
C ILE A 121 18.24 1.11 -3.82
N THR A 122 17.62 2.29 -3.97
CA THR A 122 16.47 2.47 -4.85
C THR A 122 16.86 2.24 -6.31
N GLU A 123 17.99 2.82 -6.74
CA GLU A 123 18.53 2.63 -8.10
C GLU A 123 18.79 1.15 -8.41
N GLU A 124 19.54 0.46 -7.55
CA GLU A 124 19.93 -0.94 -7.76
C GLU A 124 18.74 -1.93 -7.73
N LEU A 125 17.70 -1.62 -6.94
CA LEU A 125 16.51 -2.45 -6.83
C LEU A 125 15.38 -2.05 -7.80
N SER A 126 15.55 -0.97 -8.59
CA SER A 126 14.54 -0.46 -9.52
C SER A 126 14.11 -1.49 -10.56
N SER A 127 15.07 -2.29 -11.07
CA SER A 127 14.83 -3.39 -12.02
C SER A 127 13.88 -4.48 -11.49
N GLN A 128 13.68 -4.54 -10.18
CA GLN A 128 12.78 -5.48 -9.50
C GLN A 128 11.45 -4.83 -9.10
N GLY A 129 11.16 -3.63 -9.60
CA GLY A 129 9.92 -2.88 -9.37
C GLY A 129 9.93 -2.01 -8.13
N VAL A 130 11.09 -1.79 -7.48
CA VAL A 130 11.17 -0.89 -6.31
C VAL A 130 11.16 0.56 -6.79
N THR A 131 10.19 1.34 -6.31
CA THR A 131 10.03 2.76 -6.68
C THR A 131 10.47 3.72 -5.57
N HIS A 132 10.47 3.27 -4.32
CA HIS A 132 10.86 4.09 -3.18
C HIS A 132 11.38 3.24 -2.04
N VAL A 133 12.50 3.65 -1.44
CA VAL A 133 13.10 3.03 -0.26
C VAL A 133 13.04 3.99 0.92
N ARG A 134 12.60 3.49 2.09
CA ARG A 134 12.62 4.25 3.35
C ARG A 134 13.33 3.46 4.43
N ARG A 135 14.40 4.02 4.99
CA ARG A 135 15.08 3.43 6.15
C ARG A 135 14.29 3.64 7.42
N ILE A 136 14.17 2.60 8.23
CA ILE A 136 13.62 2.71 9.59
C ILE A 136 14.75 3.23 10.48
N THR A 137 14.49 4.33 11.18
CA THR A 137 15.39 4.91 12.18
C THR A 137 14.82 4.72 13.57
N ILE A 138 15.70 4.66 14.56
CA ILE A 138 15.34 4.65 15.98
C ILE A 138 16.00 5.85 16.66
N ARG A 139 15.38 6.36 17.72
CA ARG A 139 16.02 7.34 18.59
C ARG A 139 16.60 6.62 19.81
N ARG A 140 17.89 6.82 20.09
CA ARG A 140 18.57 6.41 21.32
C ARG A 140 19.44 7.59 21.77
N ASP A 141 19.33 7.96 23.05
CA ASP A 141 20.12 9.04 23.66
C ASP A 141 20.07 10.36 22.87
N GLY A 142 18.88 10.71 22.37
CA GLY A 142 18.66 11.93 21.56
C GLY A 142 19.14 11.83 20.10
N GLN A 143 19.90 10.81 19.73
CA GLN A 143 20.43 10.62 18.37
C GLN A 143 19.51 9.72 17.52
N LEU A 144 19.39 10.07 16.24
CA LEU A 144 18.69 9.25 15.23
C LEU A 144 19.65 8.24 14.63
N LEU A 145 19.44 6.97 14.95
CA LEU A 145 20.25 5.86 14.46
C LEU A 145 19.53 5.10 13.35
N ASN A 146 20.27 4.81 12.29
CA ASN A 146 19.84 3.94 11.22
C ASN A 146 19.68 2.49 11.70
N THR A 147 18.66 1.80 11.20
CA THR A 147 18.52 0.35 11.42
C THR A 147 18.76 -0.42 10.12
N LYS A 148 18.98 -1.73 10.26
CA LYS A 148 19.07 -2.68 9.15
C LYS A 148 17.74 -2.92 8.40
N HIS A 149 16.66 -2.26 8.82
CA HIS A 149 15.34 -2.47 8.26
C HIS A 149 14.98 -1.39 7.25
N LEU A 150 14.62 -1.83 6.05
CA LEU A 150 14.22 -0.97 4.94
C LEU A 150 12.79 -1.29 4.55
N ILE A 151 11.99 -0.24 4.34
CA ILE A 151 10.66 -0.36 3.75
C ILE A 151 10.79 -0.05 2.27
N LEU A 152 10.43 -1.03 1.44
CA LEU A 152 10.42 -0.93 0.00
C LEU A 152 8.99 -0.68 -0.46
N THR A 153 8.79 0.25 -1.38
CA THR A 153 7.54 0.43 -2.12
C THR A 153 7.74 -0.16 -3.51
N PHE A 154 6.85 -1.07 -3.91
CA PHE A 154 6.86 -1.70 -5.21
C PHE A 154 5.81 -1.07 -6.12
N ASP A 155 6.08 -1.02 -7.41
CA ASP A 155 5.15 -0.61 -8.48
C ASP A 155 4.06 -1.65 -8.80
N SER A 156 3.95 -2.71 -8.01
CA SER A 156 2.94 -3.76 -8.17
C SER A 156 2.07 -3.86 -6.94
N ALA A 157 0.77 -4.10 -7.17
CA ALA A 157 -0.19 -4.39 -6.11
C ALA A 157 0.15 -5.67 -5.34
N LYS A 158 0.83 -6.63 -5.99
CA LYS A 158 1.24 -7.88 -5.35
C LYS A 158 2.66 -7.76 -4.81
N LEU A 159 2.82 -8.05 -3.53
CA LEU A 159 4.12 -8.04 -2.86
C LEU A 159 4.97 -9.26 -3.33
N PRO A 160 6.19 -9.05 -3.84
CA PRO A 160 7.11 -10.17 -4.06
C PRO A 160 7.55 -10.77 -2.73
N GLU A 161 7.72 -12.10 -2.68
CA GLU A 161 8.21 -12.79 -1.46
C GLU A 161 9.71 -12.58 -1.23
N HIS A 162 10.46 -12.34 -2.31
CA HIS A 162 11.92 -12.23 -2.27
C HIS A 162 12.39 -11.16 -3.26
N ILE A 163 13.52 -10.54 -2.95
CA ILE A 163 14.29 -9.71 -3.89
C ILE A 163 15.77 -10.13 -3.88
N LYS A 164 16.50 -9.76 -4.91
CA LYS A 164 17.94 -9.93 -5.02
C LYS A 164 18.64 -8.60 -4.74
N ALA A 165 19.57 -8.55 -3.79
CA ALA A 165 20.42 -7.39 -3.53
C ALA A 165 21.88 -7.83 -3.68
N GLY A 166 22.52 -7.45 -4.79
CA GLY A 166 23.82 -7.99 -5.18
C GLY A 166 23.77 -9.52 -5.29
N TYR A 167 24.57 -10.22 -4.47
CA TYR A 167 24.59 -11.68 -4.41
C TYR A 167 23.56 -12.27 -3.42
N MET A 168 22.87 -11.44 -2.64
CA MET A 168 21.96 -11.91 -1.58
C MET A 168 20.53 -12.08 -2.08
N ARG A 169 19.83 -13.10 -1.57
CA ARG A 169 18.39 -13.25 -1.71
C ARG A 169 17.73 -12.87 -0.39
N LEU A 170 17.00 -11.75 -0.37
CA LEU A 170 16.37 -11.20 0.83
C LEU A 170 14.87 -11.52 0.83
N SER A 171 14.36 -12.04 1.96
CA SER A 171 12.93 -12.21 2.18
C SER A 171 12.25 -10.85 2.36
N VAL A 172 11.13 -10.65 1.70
CA VAL A 172 10.30 -9.46 1.82
C VAL A 172 9.07 -9.81 2.67
N ARG A 173 8.89 -9.08 3.76
CA ARG A 173 7.71 -9.24 4.64
C ARG A 173 6.72 -8.10 4.41
N THR A 174 5.42 -8.35 4.48
CA THR A 174 4.41 -7.30 4.40
C THR A 174 4.67 -6.19 5.43
N TYR A 175 4.67 -4.93 4.97
CA TYR A 175 4.81 -3.78 5.86
C TYR A 175 3.47 -3.45 6.53
N ILE A 176 3.44 -3.52 7.87
CA ILE A 176 2.28 -3.12 8.67
C ILE A 176 2.61 -1.79 9.38
N PRO A 177 2.05 -0.65 8.94
CA PRO A 177 2.32 0.65 9.56
C PRO A 177 1.74 0.72 10.98
N ASN A 178 2.24 1.67 11.77
CA ASN A 178 1.63 1.95 13.08
C ASN A 178 0.28 2.67 12.91
N PRO A 179 -0.66 2.50 13.85
CA PRO A 179 -1.88 3.27 13.92
C PRO A 179 -1.65 4.76 13.70
N LEU A 180 -2.39 5.34 12.75
CA LEU A 180 -2.36 6.77 12.48
C LEU A 180 -3.03 7.49 13.64
N ARG A 181 -2.25 8.20 14.47
CA ARG A 181 -2.75 9.06 15.53
C ARG A 181 -2.84 10.50 15.04
N CYS A 182 -3.99 11.14 15.23
CA CYS A 182 -4.15 12.55 14.98
C CYS A 182 -3.38 13.37 16.03
N PHE A 183 -2.45 14.21 15.61
CA PHE A 183 -1.68 15.05 16.54
C PHE A 183 -2.48 16.22 17.15
N LYS A 184 -3.71 16.50 16.69
CA LYS A 184 -4.61 17.50 17.26
C LYS A 184 -5.50 16.92 18.35
N CYS A 185 -6.27 15.87 18.04
CA CYS A 185 -7.27 15.30 18.96
C CYS A 185 -6.84 13.98 19.61
N GLN A 186 -5.66 13.46 19.28
CA GLN A 186 -5.07 12.21 19.81
C GLN A 186 -5.82 10.91 19.49
N ARG A 187 -6.92 10.98 18.76
CA ARG A 187 -7.68 9.79 18.30
C ARG A 187 -7.00 9.12 17.11
N PHE A 188 -7.23 7.82 16.96
CA PHE A 188 -6.74 7.06 15.81
C PHE A 188 -7.59 7.27 14.55
N GLY A 189 -7.01 6.98 13.39
CA GLY A 189 -7.72 6.84 12.11
C GLY A 189 -7.69 8.06 11.18
N HIS A 190 -7.14 9.19 11.60
CA HIS A 190 -7.07 10.40 10.74
C HIS A 190 -5.85 11.30 11.05
N SER A 191 -5.48 12.12 10.08
CA SER A 191 -4.40 13.11 10.20
C SER A 191 -4.86 14.38 10.93
N LYS A 192 -3.92 15.29 11.20
CA LYS A 192 -4.24 16.65 11.70
C LYS A 192 -5.06 17.45 10.68
N THR A 193 -4.77 17.32 9.39
CA THR A 193 -5.42 18.07 8.31
C THR A 193 -6.90 17.70 8.12
N SER A 194 -7.25 16.42 8.33
CA SER A 194 -8.65 15.96 8.25
C SER A 194 -9.38 16.00 9.59
N CYS A 195 -8.78 16.59 10.63
CA CYS A 195 -9.32 16.55 11.98
C CYS A 195 -10.43 17.58 12.20
N ARG A 196 -11.61 17.09 12.57
CA ARG A 196 -12.75 17.91 13.02
C ARG A 196 -12.82 18.05 14.55
N GLY A 197 -11.88 17.44 15.27
CA GLY A 197 -11.81 17.47 16.73
C GLY A 197 -11.13 18.73 17.28
N THR A 198 -11.18 18.86 18.61
CA THR A 198 -10.53 19.91 19.38
C THR A 198 -9.08 19.56 19.73
N LEU A 199 -8.28 20.58 20.02
CA LEU A 199 -6.92 20.38 20.54
C LEU A 199 -7.01 19.64 21.88
N THR A 200 -6.37 18.47 21.96
CA THR A 200 -6.39 17.59 23.13
C THR A 200 -4.96 17.19 23.48
N CYS A 201 -4.62 17.31 24.77
CA CYS A 201 -3.29 16.99 25.28
C CYS A 201 -3.00 15.49 25.16
N ALA A 202 -1.86 15.13 24.56
CA ALA A 202 -1.45 13.73 24.41
C ALA A 202 -1.10 13.05 25.74
N ARG A 203 -0.76 13.83 26.79
CA ARG A 203 -0.38 13.31 28.10
C ARG A 203 -1.61 13.06 28.98
N CYS A 204 -2.46 14.06 29.19
CA CYS A 204 -3.55 14.00 30.18
C CYS A 204 -4.97 13.92 29.58
N ALA A 205 -5.11 13.84 28.26
CA ALA A 205 -6.39 13.78 27.55
C ALA A 205 -7.32 15.00 27.72
N GLU A 206 -6.90 16.06 28.41
CA GLU A 206 -7.67 17.30 28.54
C GLU A 206 -7.58 18.19 27.30
N VAL A 207 -8.65 18.94 27.06
CA VAL A 207 -8.74 19.87 25.92
C VAL A 207 -8.03 21.19 26.19
N GLY A 208 -7.63 21.90 25.13
CA GLY A 208 -7.20 23.30 25.20
C GLY A 208 -5.70 23.56 25.39
N HIS A 209 -4.85 22.53 25.43
CA HIS A 209 -3.39 22.72 25.49
C HIS A 209 -2.60 21.57 24.85
N GLU A 210 -1.31 21.81 24.58
CA GLU A 210 -0.36 20.83 24.05
C GLU A 210 0.35 20.04 25.17
N SER A 211 1.01 18.93 24.81
CA SER A 211 1.65 18.05 25.80
C SER A 211 3.05 18.47 26.25
N THR A 212 3.68 19.46 25.60
CA THR A 212 5.09 19.83 25.79
C THR A 212 5.42 20.14 27.24
N ASP A 213 4.59 20.96 27.90
CA ASP A 213 4.80 21.41 29.29
C ASP A 213 3.75 20.83 30.25
N CYS A 214 3.04 19.77 29.82
CA CYS A 214 1.99 19.17 30.62
C CYS A 214 2.61 18.25 31.70
N THR A 215 2.38 18.59 32.97
CA THR A 215 2.80 17.80 34.15
C THR A 215 1.66 17.02 34.80
N ARG A 216 0.44 17.14 34.27
CA ARG A 216 -0.74 16.44 34.80
C ARG A 216 -0.60 14.91 34.68
N ALA A 217 -1.38 14.21 35.50
CA ALA A 217 -1.47 12.75 35.49
C ALA A 217 -1.76 12.23 34.06
N GLU A 218 -1.10 11.12 33.71
CA GLU A 218 -1.24 10.56 32.38
C GLU A 218 -2.61 9.91 32.19
N LYS A 219 -3.23 10.18 31.05
CA LYS A 219 -4.52 9.62 30.68
C LYS A 219 -4.61 9.49 29.17
N CYS A 220 -5.01 8.31 28.72
CA CYS A 220 -5.15 8.05 27.30
C CYS A 220 -6.52 8.52 26.79
N VAL A 221 -6.54 9.28 25.69
CA VAL A 221 -7.79 9.70 25.04
C VAL A 221 -8.61 8.50 24.55
N ASN A 222 -7.93 7.43 24.10
CA ASN A 222 -8.53 6.30 23.38
C ASN A 222 -9.03 5.18 24.32
N CYS A 223 -8.22 4.74 25.29
CA CYS A 223 -8.59 3.65 26.22
C CYS A 223 -8.91 4.12 27.65
N LYS A 224 -8.73 5.42 27.95
CA LYS A 224 -8.90 6.01 29.29
C LYS A 224 -7.95 5.48 30.39
N GLY A 225 -6.95 4.67 30.03
CA GLY A 225 -5.93 4.17 30.96
C GLY A 225 -4.85 5.19 31.35
N GLU A 226 -4.10 4.85 32.39
CA GLU A 226 -3.04 5.66 33.02
C GLU A 226 -1.73 5.63 32.24
N HIS A 227 -1.76 6.12 31.01
CA HIS A 227 -0.58 6.30 30.17
C HIS A 227 -0.85 7.35 29.10
N THR A 228 0.22 7.90 28.51
CA THR A 228 0.07 8.82 27.38
C THR A 228 -0.66 8.22 26.18
N SER A 229 -1.26 9.08 25.36
CA SER A 229 -2.00 8.70 24.13
C SER A 229 -1.10 8.14 23.02
N PHE A 230 0.23 8.19 23.17
CA PHE A 230 1.20 7.62 22.23
C PHE A 230 1.83 6.31 22.73
N SER A 231 1.40 5.78 23.88
CA SER A 231 1.88 4.50 24.41
C SER A 231 1.54 3.34 23.46
N ARG A 232 2.53 2.48 23.18
CA ARG A 232 2.36 1.23 22.40
C ARG A 232 1.73 0.10 23.21
N ASN A 233 1.68 0.24 24.53
CA ASN A 233 1.07 -0.75 25.42
C ASN A 233 -0.45 -0.57 25.53
N CYS A 234 -0.99 0.55 25.02
CA CYS A 234 -2.42 0.87 24.98
C CYS A 234 -3.24 -0.24 24.30
N SER A 235 -4.32 -0.68 24.95
CA SER A 235 -5.25 -1.68 24.40
C SER A 235 -5.90 -1.22 23.09
N ALA A 236 -6.37 0.02 23.02
CA ALA A 236 -6.93 0.61 21.81
C ALA A 236 -5.89 0.71 20.68
N TRP A 237 -4.62 0.94 21.00
CA TRP A 237 -3.54 0.94 20.00
C TRP A 237 -3.30 -0.46 19.44
N LYS A 238 -3.26 -1.49 20.29
CA LYS A 238 -3.10 -2.89 19.88
C LYS A 238 -4.27 -3.34 19.00
N GLN A 239 -5.49 -3.00 19.38
CA GLN A 239 -6.68 -3.27 18.56
C GLN A 239 -6.59 -2.60 17.18
N GLU A 240 -6.25 -1.31 17.11
CA GLU A 240 -6.10 -0.61 15.84
C GLU A 240 -4.97 -1.20 14.99
N LYS A 241 -3.87 -1.63 15.63
CA LYS A 241 -2.76 -2.32 14.95
C LYS A 241 -3.23 -3.63 14.31
N GLU A 242 -4.06 -4.41 15.00
CA GLU A 242 -4.63 -5.65 14.46
C GLU A 242 -5.64 -5.41 13.33
N ILE A 243 -6.44 -4.35 13.42
CA ILE A 243 -7.36 -3.95 12.34
C ILE A 243 -6.56 -3.60 11.07
N ILE A 244 -5.49 -2.82 11.21
CA ILE A 244 -4.60 -2.46 10.09
C ILE A 244 -3.92 -3.72 9.52
N SER A 245 -3.37 -4.57 10.39
CA SER A 245 -2.74 -5.85 10.02
C SER A 245 -3.69 -6.71 9.19
N THR A 246 -4.94 -6.88 9.66
CA THR A 246 -5.96 -7.68 8.99
C THR A 246 -6.33 -7.10 7.62
N LYS A 247 -6.51 -5.77 7.53
CA LYS A 247 -6.84 -5.09 6.27
C LYS A 247 -5.77 -5.31 5.20
N ILE A 248 -4.50 -5.20 5.57
CA ILE A 248 -3.38 -5.37 4.65
C ILE A 248 -3.25 -6.84 4.23
N LYS A 249 -3.27 -7.77 5.19
CA LYS A 249 -3.18 -9.22 4.89
C LYS A 249 -4.33 -9.71 4.00
N LYS A 250 -5.56 -9.18 4.20
CA LYS A 250 -6.69 -9.49 3.32
C LYS A 250 -6.49 -8.93 1.91
N ALA A 251 -5.93 -7.74 1.75
CA ALA A 251 -5.59 -7.19 0.44
C ALA A 251 -4.52 -8.03 -0.28
N ASP A 252 -3.52 -8.53 0.46
CA ASP A 252 -2.52 -9.48 -0.05
C ASP A 252 -3.18 -10.80 -0.48
N PHE A 253 -4.15 -11.31 0.29
CA PHE A 253 -4.87 -12.55 -0.05
C PHE A 253 -5.79 -12.41 -1.28
N ILE A 254 -6.49 -11.27 -1.41
CA ILE A 254 -7.37 -10.99 -2.56
C ILE A 254 -6.56 -10.82 -3.85
N SER A 255 -5.33 -10.30 -3.76
CA SER A 255 -4.40 -10.23 -4.90
C SER A 255 -3.68 -11.57 -5.19
N GLY A 256 -3.60 -12.48 -4.22
CA GLY A 256 -2.95 -13.79 -4.34
C GLY A 256 -3.86 -14.96 -4.74
N SER A 257 -5.16 -14.92 -4.45
CA SER A 257 -6.10 -16.01 -4.71
C SER A 257 -6.62 -16.00 -6.15
N LYS A 258 -5.76 -16.39 -7.10
CA LYS A 258 -6.17 -17.02 -8.36
C LYS A 258 -5.66 -18.46 -8.34
N LYS A 259 -6.41 -19.37 -7.71
CA LYS A 259 -6.44 -20.78 -8.09
C LYS A 259 -7.87 -21.14 -8.43
N THR A 260 -8.05 -21.51 -9.70
CA THR A 260 -9.29 -21.98 -10.30
C THR A 260 -9.82 -23.18 -9.53
N ASN A 261 -10.98 -23.05 -8.88
CA ASN A 261 -11.84 -24.21 -8.68
C ASN A 261 -12.60 -24.40 -9.99
N LYS A 262 -12.06 -25.27 -10.86
CA LYS A 262 -12.89 -25.95 -11.86
C LYS A 262 -13.80 -26.86 -11.06
N ILE A 263 -15.07 -26.46 -10.93
CA ILE A 263 -16.14 -27.40 -10.63
C ILE A 263 -16.25 -28.26 -11.88
N SER A 264 -15.78 -29.51 -11.78
CA SER A 264 -16.07 -30.54 -12.77
C SER A 264 -17.43 -31.13 -12.40
N ASP A 265 -18.47 -30.65 -13.07
CA ASP A 265 -19.75 -31.36 -13.12
C ASP A 265 -19.58 -32.55 -14.06
N THR A 266 -19.67 -33.75 -13.49
CA THR A 266 -20.01 -35.00 -14.18
C THR A 266 -21.36 -35.45 -13.67
#